data_AF-A0A317YLH3-F1
#
_entry.id   AF-A0A317YLH3-F1
#
_cell.length_a   1.000
_cell.length_b   1.000
_cell.length_c   1.000
_cell.angle_alpha   90.00
_cell.angle_beta   90.00
_cell.angle_gamma   90.00
#
_symmetry.space_group_name_H-M   'P 1'
#
loop_
_entity.id
_entity.type
_entity.pdbx_description
1 polymer ?
#
loop_
_entity_poly.entity_id
_entity_poly.type
_entity_poly.pdbx_seq_one_letter_code
_entity_poly.pdbx_strand_id
1 'polypeptide(L)'
;NEVNAAKQALNGNDNLANAKQQAKQQLANLTHLNDAQKQSFESQITQAPLVTDVTTINQKAQALDHAMELLRNSVADNQATLASDDYHDATAQRQNDYNQAVTATNNIINQTTSPTMN
;
A
#
# COMPACT_ATOMS: atom_id res chain seq x y z
N ASN A 1 -13.80 -39.06 6.94
CA ASN A 1 -15.18 -38.85 7.41
C ASN A 1 -15.74 -37.64 6.66
N GLU A 2 -16.53 -37.87 5.60
CA GLU A 2 -16.99 -36.84 4.66
C GLU A 2 -17.85 -35.76 5.33
N VAL A 3 -18.54 -36.12 6.42
CA VAL A 3 -19.30 -35.19 7.26
C VAL A 3 -18.39 -34.12 7.91
N ASN A 4 -17.16 -34.47 8.32
CA ASN A 4 -16.22 -33.50 8.87
C ASN A 4 -15.65 -32.57 7.79
N ALA A 5 -15.45 -33.08 6.56
CA ALA A 5 -15.04 -32.26 5.42
C ALA A 5 -16.15 -31.29 5.01
N ALA A 6 -17.41 -31.74 4.96
CA ALA A 6 -18.56 -30.88 4.70
C ALA A 6 -18.79 -29.84 5.81
N LYS A 7 -18.57 -30.20 7.08
CA LYS A 7 -18.69 -29.28 8.23
C LYS A 7 -17.55 -28.26 8.27
N GLN A 8 -16.33 -28.65 7.90
CA GLN A 8 -15.21 -27.72 7.70
C GLN A 8 -15.39 -26.84 6.47
N ALA A 9 -16.02 -27.33 5.40
CA ALA A 9 -16.35 -26.53 4.22
C ALA A 9 -17.44 -25.47 4.53
N LEU A 10 -18.46 -25.83 5.32
CA LEU A 10 -19.47 -24.90 5.82
C LEU A 10 -18.85 -23.82 6.72
N ASN A 11 -18.07 -24.21 7.74
CA ASN A 11 -17.42 -23.26 8.65
C ASN A 11 -16.28 -22.47 7.97
N GLY A 12 -15.60 -23.06 6.98
CA GLY A 12 -14.50 -22.44 6.24
C GLY A 12 -14.97 -21.31 5.34
N ASN A 13 -16.15 -21.45 4.73
CA ASN A 13 -16.75 -20.39 3.91
C ASN A 13 -17.20 -19.19 4.76
N ASP A 14 -17.84 -19.42 5.90
CA ASP A 14 -18.24 -18.36 6.83
C ASP A 14 -17.01 -17.67 7.45
N ASN A 15 -15.97 -18.45 7.83
CA ASN A 15 -14.70 -17.92 8.31
C ASN A 15 -13.97 -17.09 7.24
N LEU A 16 -14.02 -17.52 5.97
CA LEU A 16 -13.43 -16.78 4.86
C LEU A 16 -14.18 -15.47 4.59
N ALA A 17 -15.51 -15.48 4.57
CA ALA A 17 -16.31 -14.27 4.39
C ALA A 17 -16.04 -13.25 5.50
N ASN A 18 -16.00 -13.69 6.76
CA ASN A 18 -15.67 -12.84 7.90
C ASN A 18 -14.24 -12.29 7.81
N ALA A 19 -13.25 -13.12 7.46
CA ALA A 19 -11.87 -12.69 7.28
C ALA A 19 -11.75 -11.62 6.18
N LYS A 20 -12.42 -11.83 5.03
CA LYS A 20 -12.45 -10.85 3.93
C LYS A 20 -13.06 -9.53 4.37
N GLN A 21 -14.19 -9.58 5.10
CA GLN A 21 -14.85 -8.37 5.60
C GLN A 21 -13.94 -7.58 6.56
N GLN A 22 -13.30 -8.27 7.50
CA GLN A 22 -12.35 -7.65 8.43
C GLN A 22 -11.14 -7.06 7.69
N ALA A 23 -10.58 -7.77 6.71
CA ALA A 23 -9.46 -7.28 5.92
C ALA A 23 -9.83 -6.04 5.10
N LYS A 24 -11.04 -5.99 4.52
CA LYS A 24 -11.55 -4.80 3.83
C LYS A 24 -11.71 -3.60 4.77
N GLN A 25 -12.18 -3.82 5.99
CA GLN A 25 -12.30 -2.76 7.01
C GLN A 25 -10.91 -2.24 7.42
N GLN A 26 -9.95 -3.14 7.64
CA GLN A 26 -8.57 -2.75 7.97
C GLN A 26 -7.92 -1.97 6.82
N LEU A 27 -8.08 -2.45 5.58
CA LEU A 27 -7.62 -1.75 4.38
C LEU A 27 -8.20 -0.34 4.25
N ALA A 28 -9.47 -0.15 4.57
CA ALA A 28 -10.11 1.17 4.53
C ALA A 28 -9.47 2.16 5.52
N ASN A 29 -8.99 1.66 6.67
CA ASN A 29 -8.34 2.45 7.72
C ASN A 29 -6.87 2.78 7.42
N LEU A 30 -6.25 2.18 6.39
CA LEU A 30 -4.90 2.51 5.95
C LEU A 30 -4.92 3.87 5.25
N THR A 31 -4.26 4.88 5.83
CA THR A 31 -4.38 6.27 5.40
C THR A 31 -3.31 6.71 4.40
N HIS A 32 -2.27 5.91 4.22
CA HIS A 32 -1.12 6.22 3.38
C HIS A 32 -1.15 5.46 2.05
N LEU A 33 -2.00 4.45 1.87
CA LEU A 33 -2.21 3.91 0.52
C LEU A 33 -2.92 4.92 -0.37
N ASN A 34 -2.49 5.02 -1.63
CA ASN A 34 -3.26 5.73 -2.67
C ASN A 34 -4.47 4.89 -3.11
N ASP A 35 -5.43 5.51 -3.81
CA ASP A 35 -6.69 4.86 -4.18
C ASP A 35 -6.48 3.62 -5.06
N ALA A 36 -5.51 3.66 -5.98
CA ALA A 36 -5.21 2.55 -6.86
C ALA A 36 -4.64 1.34 -6.08
N GLN A 37 -3.76 1.58 -5.11
CA GLN A 37 -3.23 0.55 -4.20
C GLN A 37 -4.35 -0.08 -3.37
N LYS A 38 -5.24 0.76 -2.80
CA LYS A 38 -6.42 0.27 -2.05
C LYS A 38 -7.30 -0.61 -2.93
N GLN A 39 -7.62 -0.16 -4.14
CA GLN A 39 -8.43 -0.93 -5.08
C GLN A 39 -7.76 -2.28 -5.44
N SER A 40 -6.44 -2.29 -5.66
CA SER A 40 -5.68 -3.51 -5.93
C SER A 40 -5.77 -4.51 -4.78
N PHE A 41 -5.56 -4.06 -3.54
CA PHE A 41 -5.71 -4.94 -2.37
C PHE A 41 -7.15 -5.38 -2.14
N GLU A 42 -8.14 -4.52 -2.35
CA GLU A 42 -9.54 -4.92 -2.21
C GLU A 42 -9.90 -6.03 -3.20
N SER A 43 -9.43 -5.94 -4.44
CA SER A 43 -9.59 -6.97 -5.46
C SER A 43 -8.93 -8.28 -5.04
N GLN A 44 -7.69 -8.23 -4.54
CA GLN A 44 -6.98 -9.41 -4.02
C GLN A 44 -7.71 -10.06 -2.84
N ILE A 45 -8.17 -9.28 -1.86
CA ILE A 45 -8.96 -9.76 -0.71
C ILE A 45 -10.24 -10.44 -1.19
N THR A 46 -10.93 -9.83 -2.16
CA THR A 46 -12.18 -10.38 -2.71
C THR A 46 -11.95 -11.73 -3.39
N GLN A 47 -10.84 -11.87 -4.13
CA GLN A 47 -10.50 -13.08 -4.88
C GLN A 47 -9.79 -14.17 -4.05
N ALA A 48 -9.34 -13.85 -2.83
CA ALA A 48 -8.61 -14.79 -1.98
C ALA A 48 -9.40 -16.09 -1.71
N PRO A 49 -8.84 -17.28 -1.98
CA PRO A 49 -9.54 -18.54 -1.78
C PRO A 49 -9.47 -19.05 -0.34
N LEU A 50 -8.46 -18.61 0.45
CA LEU A 50 -8.24 -19.08 1.82
C LEU A 50 -8.10 -17.92 2.81
N VAL A 51 -8.44 -18.18 4.07
CA VAL A 51 -8.25 -17.22 5.18
C VAL A 51 -6.78 -16.82 5.31
N THR A 52 -5.85 -17.75 5.11
CA THR A 52 -4.40 -17.49 5.12
C THR A 52 -3.97 -16.51 4.04
N ASP A 53 -4.60 -16.57 2.87
CA ASP A 53 -4.32 -15.63 1.77
C ASP A 53 -4.80 -14.24 2.13
N VAL A 54 -6.02 -14.13 2.70
CA VAL A 54 -6.56 -12.86 3.21
C VAL A 54 -5.63 -12.23 4.25
N THR A 55 -5.14 -13.02 5.22
CA THR A 55 -4.18 -12.57 6.22
C THR A 55 -2.89 -12.06 5.58
N THR A 56 -2.34 -12.81 4.62
CA THR A 56 -1.11 -12.44 3.91
C THR A 56 -1.29 -11.15 3.10
N ILE A 57 -2.42 -10.97 2.42
CA ILE A 57 -2.72 -9.77 1.66
C ILE A 57 -2.79 -8.55 2.58
N ASN A 58 -3.40 -8.69 3.75
CA ASN A 58 -3.54 -7.61 4.72
C ASN A 58 -2.18 -7.21 5.33
N GLN A 59 -1.30 -8.17 5.62
CA GLN A 59 0.08 -7.88 6.04
C GLN A 59 0.85 -7.10 4.97
N LYS A 60 0.68 -7.46 3.69
CA LYS A 60 1.27 -6.70 2.57
C LYS A 60 0.69 -5.29 2.48
N ALA A 61 -0.62 -5.12 2.70
CA ALA A 61 -1.24 -3.81 2.71
C ALA A 61 -0.69 -2.92 3.81
N GLN A 62 -0.51 -3.44 5.03
CA GLN A 62 0.09 -2.71 6.15
C GLN A 62 1.55 -2.34 5.88
N ALA A 63 2.33 -3.27 5.32
CA ALA A 63 3.72 -2.99 4.96
C ALA A 63 3.83 -1.89 3.89
N LEU A 64 2.97 -1.94 2.86
CA LEU A 64 2.93 -0.92 1.82
C LEU A 64 2.45 0.43 2.38
N ASP A 65 1.48 0.44 3.28
CA ASP A 65 1.00 1.66 3.92
C ASP A 65 2.12 2.36 4.69
N HIS A 66 2.90 1.62 5.46
CA HIS A 66 4.09 2.16 6.14
C HIS A 66 5.16 2.64 5.14
N ALA A 67 5.41 1.91 4.06
CA ALA A 67 6.33 2.37 3.03
C ALA A 67 5.85 3.69 2.39
N MET A 68 4.54 3.83 2.16
CA MET A 68 3.93 5.04 1.63
C MET A 68 3.89 6.21 2.62
N GLU A 69 3.84 5.94 3.92
CA GLU A 69 4.05 6.93 4.98
C GLU A 69 5.47 7.50 4.89
N LEU A 70 6.48 6.63 4.90
CA LEU A 70 7.89 7.03 4.78
C LEU A 70 8.15 7.81 3.48
N LEU A 71 7.55 7.36 2.38
CA LEU A 71 7.65 8.01 1.08
C LEU A 71 7.03 9.41 1.07
N ARG A 72 5.87 9.60 1.71
CA ARG A 72 5.26 10.95 1.85
C ARG A 72 6.09 11.84 2.75
N ASN A 73 6.61 11.31 3.83
CA ASN A 73 7.46 12.06 4.75
C ASN A 73 8.75 12.52 4.07
N SER A 74 9.33 11.72 3.17
CA SER A 74 10.57 12.11 2.46
C SER A 74 10.41 13.33 1.56
N VAL A 75 9.19 13.65 1.11
CA VAL A 75 8.89 14.85 0.30
C VAL A 75 8.22 15.97 1.08
N ALA A 76 7.85 15.75 2.35
CA ALA A 76 7.29 16.79 3.20
C ALA A 76 8.30 17.93 3.43
N ASP A 77 9.58 17.60 3.54
CA ASP A 77 10.67 18.57 3.73
C ASP A 77 11.13 19.23 2.41
N ASN A 78 10.52 18.90 1.27
CA ASN A 78 10.94 19.38 -0.04
C ASN A 78 11.04 20.91 -0.12
N GLN A 79 10.08 21.63 0.45
CA GLN A 79 10.12 23.10 0.45
C GLN A 79 11.30 23.65 1.26
N ALA A 80 11.63 23.03 2.39
CA ALA A 80 12.76 23.43 3.21
C ALA A 80 14.09 23.11 2.51
N THR A 81 14.21 21.95 1.86
CA THR A 81 15.41 21.60 1.09
C THR A 81 15.60 22.57 -0.08
N LEU A 82 14.56 22.88 -0.85
CA LEU A 82 14.64 23.80 -1.99
C LEU A 82 15.00 25.24 -1.59
N ALA A 83 14.73 25.65 -0.36
CA ALA A 83 15.06 26.96 0.19
C ALA A 83 16.42 26.99 0.92
N SER A 84 17.10 25.85 1.07
CA SER A 84 18.36 25.75 1.81
C SER A 84 19.54 26.23 0.97
N ASP A 85 20.53 26.84 1.63
CA ASP A 85 21.80 27.22 1.00
C ASP A 85 22.49 26.00 0.38
N ASP A 86 22.43 24.84 1.03
CA ASP A 86 22.99 23.57 0.52
C ASP A 86 22.44 23.21 -0.87
N TYR A 87 21.14 23.40 -1.11
CA TYR A 87 20.54 23.18 -2.43
C TYR A 87 20.98 24.25 -3.44
N HIS A 88 21.08 25.52 -3.02
CA HIS A 88 21.50 26.61 -3.90
C HIS A 88 22.99 26.56 -4.28
N ASP A 89 23.84 26.09 -3.37
CA ASP A 89 25.28 25.89 -3.56
C ASP A 89 25.60 24.58 -4.30
N ALA A 90 24.65 23.65 -4.38
CA ALA A 90 24.82 22.39 -5.08
C ALA A 90 25.02 22.59 -6.60
N THR A 91 25.74 21.65 -7.21
CA THR A 91 25.90 21.63 -8.67
C THR A 91 24.57 21.40 -9.36
N ALA A 92 24.43 21.89 -10.60
CA ALA A 92 23.24 21.68 -11.42
C ALA A 92 22.84 20.20 -11.53
N GLN A 93 23.82 19.29 -11.58
CA GLN A 93 23.55 17.84 -11.58
C GLN A 93 22.85 17.39 -10.29
N ARG A 94 23.36 17.80 -9.11
CA ARG A 94 22.77 17.41 -7.82
C ARG A 94 21.38 17.99 -7.62
N GLN A 95 21.16 19.24 -8.04
CA GLN A 95 19.83 19.86 -8.04
C GLN A 95 18.86 19.08 -8.92
N ASN A 96 19.28 18.70 -10.14
CA ASN A 96 18.47 17.90 -11.05
C ASN A 96 18.16 16.51 -10.50
N ASP A 97 19.16 15.82 -9.91
CA ASP A 97 18.98 14.50 -9.32
C ASP A 97 17.96 14.55 -8.16
N TYR A 98 18.06 15.57 -7.30
CA TYR A 98 17.11 15.81 -6.22
C TYR A 98 15.68 16.04 -6.75
N ASN A 99 15.52 16.96 -7.70
CA ASN A 99 14.21 17.28 -8.28
C ASN A 99 13.58 16.08 -9.01
N GLN A 100 14.39 15.26 -9.68
CA GLN A 100 13.94 14.02 -10.30
C GLN A 100 13.46 13.00 -9.26
N ALA A 101 14.19 12.84 -8.15
CA ALA A 101 13.78 11.97 -7.06
C ALA A 101 12.44 12.43 -6.44
N VAL A 102 12.29 13.73 -6.15
CA VAL A 102 11.03 14.31 -5.66
C VAL A 102 9.88 14.08 -6.65
N THR A 103 10.13 14.29 -7.94
CA THR A 103 9.13 14.07 -8.99
C THR A 103 8.72 12.60 -9.07
N ALA A 104 9.68 11.67 -9.05
CA ALA A 104 9.41 10.24 -9.07
C ALA A 104 8.60 9.79 -7.85
N THR A 105 8.95 10.29 -6.66
CA THR A 105 8.20 10.04 -5.43
C THR A 105 6.76 10.56 -5.53
N ASN A 106 6.57 11.80 -5.98
CA ASN A 106 5.23 12.38 -6.17
C ASN A 106 4.40 11.59 -7.19
N ASN A 107 5.03 11.06 -8.23
CA ASN A 107 4.33 10.20 -9.19
C ASN A 107 3.80 8.93 -8.53
N ILE A 108 4.60 8.25 -7.70
CA ILE A 108 4.16 7.05 -6.96
C ILE A 108 3.03 7.38 -5.98
N ILE A 109 3.17 8.47 -5.22
CA ILE A 109 2.14 8.92 -4.26
C ILE A 109 0.80 9.16 -4.96
N ASN A 110 0.82 9.72 -6.17
CA ASN A 110 -0.37 10.12 -6.91
C ASN A 110 -0.77 9.14 -8.03
N GLN A 111 -0.22 7.93 -8.06
CA GLN A 111 -0.59 6.92 -9.06
C GLN A 111 -2.09 6.59 -8.98
N THR A 112 -2.78 6.76 -10.10
CA THR A 112 -4.21 6.45 -10.25
C THR A 112 -4.46 5.17 -11.05
N THR A 113 -3.46 4.68 -11.77
CA THR A 113 -3.51 3.45 -12.58
C THR A 113 -2.22 2.66 -12.43
N SER A 114 -2.29 1.33 -12.41
CA SER A 114 -1.12 0.44 -12.28
C SER A 114 -0.22 0.83 -11.09
N PRO A 115 -0.76 0.77 -9.86
CA PRO A 115 -0.03 1.23 -8.68
C PRO A 115 1.23 0.40 -8.46
N THR A 116 2.27 1.04 -7.93
CA THR A 116 3.40 0.37 -7.31
C THR A 116 2.93 -0.33 -6.03
N MET A 117 3.19 -1.63 -5.90
CA MET A 117 2.63 -2.52 -4.86
C MET A 117 3.72 -3.22 -4.02
N ASN A 118 4.95 -2.74 -4.11
CA ASN A 118 6.17 -3.44 -3.73
C ASN A 118 7.05 -2.61 -2.82
#